data_AF-A0A9K3D615-F1
#
_entry.id   AF-A0A9K3D615-F1
#
_cell.length_a   1.000
_cell.length_b   1.000
_cell.length_c   1.000
_cell.angle_alpha   90.00
_cell.angle_beta   90.00
_cell.angle_gamma   90.00
#
_symmetry.space_group_name_H-M   'P 1'
#
loop_
_entity.id
_entity.type
_entity.pdbx_description
1 polymer ?
#
loop_
_entity_poly.entity_id
_entity_poly.type
_entity_poly.pdbx_seq_one_letter_code
_entity_poly.pdbx_strand_id
1 'polypeptide(L)'
;TTVAVTPVQTLFSLPEGALPSLSALSVTGIEADSIRPLVHRLTLDDRLTTLSLSCAVTDSARGGERDGSERPVALSALLPLCQHIAPSVKSLTLEHIGVSPTHPSALELPYTDMHRERQALALRSISLSHCSLDVDALIELLQTCPKLKSVSLSNVHLTSCVGQRERGGERGRERDTVPAIEGRLIAALAALPSLRSLSLSLTS
;
A
#
# COMPACT_ATOMS: atom_id res chain seq x y z
N THR A 1 14.31 -11.59 15.47
CA THR A 1 14.01 -10.57 16.49
C THR A 1 12.94 -9.64 15.96
N THR A 2 11.98 -9.24 16.79
CA THR A 2 10.95 -8.24 16.46
C THR A 2 11.33 -6.93 17.08
N VAL A 3 11.39 -5.86 16.29
CA VAL A 3 11.62 -4.51 16.81
C VAL A 3 10.42 -3.65 16.46
N ALA A 4 9.81 -3.07 17.50
CA ALA A 4 8.86 -1.99 17.37
C ALA A 4 9.63 -0.67 17.51
N VAL A 5 9.58 0.19 16.50
CA VAL A 5 10.30 1.46 16.49
C VAL A 5 9.31 2.61 16.59
N THR A 6 9.46 3.38 17.67
CA THR A 6 8.75 4.65 17.90
C THR A 6 9.68 5.65 18.60
N PRO A 7 9.91 6.86 18.07
CA PRO A 7 9.44 7.41 16.80
C PRO A 7 10.31 6.99 15.60
N VAL A 8 9.76 7.07 14.37
CA VAL A 8 10.44 6.79 13.09
C VAL A 8 11.82 7.42 12.95
N GLN A 9 12.03 8.60 13.54
CA GLN A 9 13.31 9.31 13.50
C GLN A 9 14.47 8.45 14.03
N THR A 10 14.19 7.59 15.02
CA THR A 10 15.21 6.67 15.57
C THR A 10 15.66 5.63 14.54
N LEU A 11 14.78 5.21 13.62
CA LEU A 11 15.11 4.31 12.53
C LEU A 11 16.05 4.96 11.52
N PHE A 12 15.87 6.25 11.26
CA PHE A 12 16.75 7.01 10.36
C PHE A 12 18.12 7.30 10.98
N SER A 13 18.21 7.43 12.31
CA SER A 13 19.47 7.64 13.02
C SER A 13 20.36 6.38 13.14
N LEU A 14 19.81 5.18 12.89
CA LEU A 14 20.61 3.95 12.91
C LEU A 14 21.58 3.93 11.71
N PRO A 15 22.84 3.48 11.89
CA PRO A 15 23.76 3.32 10.77
C PRO A 15 23.23 2.28 9.77
N GLU A 16 23.54 2.46 8.49
CA GLU A 16 23.27 1.43 7.48
C GLU A 16 23.93 0.11 7.88
N GLY A 17 23.18 -0.98 7.85
CA GLY A 17 23.66 -2.28 8.33
C GLY A 17 23.60 -2.49 9.86
N ALA A 18 22.91 -1.63 10.61
CA ALA A 18 22.62 -1.85 12.05
C ALA A 18 21.40 -2.76 12.31
N LEU A 19 20.62 -3.09 11.28
CA LEU A 19 19.43 -3.94 11.36
C LEU A 19 19.61 -5.45 11.04
N PRO A 20 20.82 -6.06 10.86
CA PRO A 20 21.04 -7.28 10.06
C PRO A 20 20.57 -8.60 10.70
N SER A 21 19.63 -8.53 11.64
CA SER A 21 19.04 -9.68 12.33
C SER A 21 17.53 -9.54 12.56
N LEU A 22 16.88 -8.55 11.94
CA LEU A 22 15.45 -8.36 12.10
C LEU A 22 14.66 -9.29 11.17
N SER A 23 13.89 -10.17 11.81
CA SER A 23 12.92 -11.02 11.11
C SER A 23 11.57 -10.31 10.98
N ALA A 24 11.31 -9.34 11.85
CA ALA A 24 10.07 -8.56 11.90
C ALA A 24 10.36 -7.11 12.31
N LEU A 25 9.78 -6.17 11.58
CA LEU A 25 9.86 -4.75 11.86
C LEU A 25 8.45 -4.17 11.94
N SER A 26 8.15 -3.48 13.03
CA SER A 26 6.94 -2.68 13.17
C SER A 26 7.34 -1.23 13.39
N VAL A 27 6.81 -0.34 12.57
CA VAL A 27 7.12 1.08 12.60
C VAL A 27 5.80 1.83 12.63
N THR A 28 5.58 2.62 13.67
CA THR A 28 4.35 3.38 13.83
C THR A 28 4.63 4.87 13.88
N GLY A 29 3.65 5.67 13.45
CA GLY A 29 3.80 7.12 13.36
C GLY A 29 4.73 7.56 12.24
N ILE A 30 4.75 6.81 11.13
CA ILE A 30 5.49 7.21 9.92
C ILE A 30 4.73 8.34 9.24
N GLU A 31 5.42 9.37 8.80
CA GLU A 31 4.86 10.33 7.85
C GLU A 31 4.90 9.73 6.45
N ALA A 32 3.92 10.01 5.60
CA ALA A 32 3.85 9.42 4.27
C ALA A 32 5.13 9.63 3.44
N ASP A 33 5.74 10.81 3.55
CA ASP A 33 6.98 11.18 2.86
C ASP A 33 8.20 10.35 3.33
N SER A 34 8.14 9.84 4.56
CA SER A 34 9.19 8.99 5.14
C SER A 34 9.10 7.52 4.71
N ILE A 35 7.99 7.09 4.09
CA ILE A 35 7.81 5.68 3.70
C ILE A 35 8.84 5.25 2.63
N ARG A 36 9.13 6.12 1.66
CA ARG A 36 10.08 5.84 0.57
C ARG A 36 11.51 5.62 1.06
N PRO A 37 12.14 6.55 1.81
CA PRO A 37 13.49 6.34 2.33
C PRO A 37 13.53 5.17 3.31
N LEU A 38 12.44 4.91 4.05
CA LEU A 38 12.33 3.73 4.89
C LEU A 38 12.38 2.44 4.06
N VAL A 39 11.58 2.31 3.00
CA VAL A 39 11.61 1.11 2.14
C VAL A 39 12.94 0.94 1.44
N HIS A 40 13.57 2.00 0.96
CA HIS A 40 14.92 1.92 0.37
C HIS A 40 15.96 1.38 1.37
N ARG A 41 15.79 1.63 2.67
CA ARG A 41 16.66 1.03 3.70
C ARG A 41 16.32 -0.42 4.00
N LEU A 42 15.04 -0.81 3.89
CA LEU A 42 14.57 -2.17 4.14
C LEU A 42 14.83 -3.14 2.99
N THR A 43 14.98 -2.65 1.76
CA THR A 43 15.34 -3.48 0.60
C THR A 43 16.69 -4.19 0.77
N LEU A 44 17.55 -3.67 1.65
CA LEU A 44 18.88 -4.22 1.95
C LEU A 44 18.85 -5.39 2.96
N ASP A 45 17.72 -5.68 3.60
CA ASP A 45 17.61 -6.73 4.61
C ASP A 45 16.88 -7.97 4.06
N ASP A 46 17.65 -8.99 3.69
CA ASP A 46 17.14 -10.25 3.15
C ASP A 46 16.46 -11.14 4.21
N ARG A 47 16.56 -10.81 5.50
CA ARG A 47 16.00 -11.61 6.60
C ARG A 47 14.63 -11.12 7.05
N LEU A 48 14.23 -9.93 6.63
CA LEU A 48 12.96 -9.35 7.01
C LEU A 48 11.80 -10.17 6.43
N THR A 49 11.03 -10.82 7.30
CA THR A 49 9.88 -11.64 6.89
C THR A 49 8.54 -10.97 7.17
N THR A 50 8.51 -10.03 8.10
CA THR A 50 7.30 -9.35 8.55
C THR A 50 7.55 -7.85 8.60
N LEU A 51 6.71 -7.08 7.92
CA LEU A 51 6.76 -5.63 7.93
C LEU A 51 5.39 -5.08 8.33
N SER A 52 5.37 -4.25 9.35
CA SER A 52 4.19 -3.53 9.82
C SER A 52 4.49 -2.04 9.78
N LEU A 53 3.74 -1.29 8.99
CA LEU A 53 3.84 0.17 8.88
C LEU A 53 2.50 0.76 9.31
N SER A 54 2.52 1.60 10.33
CA SER A 54 1.37 2.39 10.73
C SER A 54 1.73 3.87 10.53
N CYS A 55 1.03 4.52 9.60
CA CYS A 55 1.26 5.93 9.30
C CYS A 55 0.56 6.76 10.39
N ALA A 56 1.21 7.82 10.88
CA ALA A 56 0.46 8.83 11.61
C ALA A 56 -0.47 9.49 10.58
N VAL A 57 -1.78 9.45 10.83
CA VAL A 57 -2.71 10.32 10.10
C VAL A 57 -2.30 11.74 10.46
N THR A 58 -1.54 12.40 9.61
CA THR A 58 -1.22 13.81 9.81
C THR A 58 -2.49 14.57 9.50
N ASP A 59 -3.27 14.81 10.56
CA ASP A 59 -4.38 15.77 10.60
C ASP A 59 -3.82 17.22 10.53
N SER A 60 -2.82 17.42 9.68
CA SER A 60 -2.17 18.69 9.40
C SER A 60 -3.03 19.53 8.44
N ALA A 61 -4.35 19.44 8.58
CA ALA A 61 -5.27 20.50 8.17
C ALA A 61 -5.20 21.60 9.23
N ARG A 62 -4.07 22.31 9.31
CA ARG A 62 -4.02 23.61 9.98
C ARG A 62 -4.87 24.59 9.16
N GLY A 63 -6.13 24.73 9.54
CA GLY A 63 -6.94 25.94 9.34
C GLY A 63 -7.23 26.33 7.89
N GLY A 64 -8.05 25.54 7.20
CA GLY A 64 -8.69 25.93 5.93
C GLY A 64 -9.88 25.01 5.71
N GLU A 65 -11.01 25.58 5.27
CA GLU A 65 -12.32 24.94 5.19
C GLU A 65 -12.29 23.49 4.67
N ARG A 66 -13.03 22.61 5.38
CA ARG A 66 -13.22 21.20 5.05
C ARG A 66 -13.99 21.05 3.74
N ASP A 67 -13.31 21.18 2.60
CA ASP A 67 -13.84 20.62 1.36
C ASP A 67 -13.62 19.12 1.43
N GLY A 68 -14.72 18.36 1.64
CA GLY A 68 -14.76 16.93 1.96
C GLY A 68 -14.29 15.99 0.85
N SER A 69 -13.34 16.43 0.02
CA SER A 69 -12.63 15.58 -0.93
C SER A 69 -11.40 14.99 -0.24
N GLU A 70 -11.62 14.02 0.65
CA GLU A 70 -10.58 13.06 1.01
C GLU A 70 -10.21 12.31 -0.27
N ARG A 71 -9.25 12.86 -1.01
CA ARG A 71 -8.85 12.28 -2.27
C ARG A 71 -8.08 11.00 -1.97
N PRO A 72 -8.44 9.89 -2.63
CA PRO A 72 -7.88 8.58 -2.33
C PRO A 72 -6.39 8.54 -2.53
N VAL A 73 -5.74 7.81 -1.63
CA VAL A 73 -4.32 7.48 -1.74
C VAL A 73 -4.14 6.55 -2.91
N ALA A 74 -3.18 6.87 -3.75
CA ALA A 74 -2.79 5.97 -4.80
C ALA A 74 -2.01 4.80 -4.17
N LEU A 75 -2.65 3.64 -4.04
CA LEU A 75 -2.01 2.34 -3.83
C LEU A 75 -0.87 2.09 -4.84
N SER A 76 -0.85 2.83 -5.94
CA SER A 76 0.30 2.91 -6.86
C SER A 76 1.60 3.35 -6.19
N ALA A 77 1.56 3.96 -5.01
CA ALA A 77 2.74 4.23 -4.19
C ALA A 77 3.21 2.98 -3.44
N LEU A 78 2.27 2.14 -2.98
CA LEU A 78 2.54 0.90 -2.26
C LEU A 78 3.00 -0.22 -3.20
N LEU A 79 2.60 -0.18 -4.48
CA LEU A 79 2.96 -1.21 -5.45
C LEU A 79 4.48 -1.26 -5.70
N PRO A 80 5.18 -0.14 -5.92
CA PRO A 80 6.63 -0.06 -5.87
C PRO A 80 7.19 -0.51 -4.53
N LEU A 81 6.59 -0.12 -3.40
CA LEU A 81 7.07 -0.59 -2.10
C LEU A 81 7.02 -2.11 -2.03
N CYS A 82 5.94 -2.75 -2.47
CA CYS A 82 5.84 -4.20 -2.49
C CYS A 82 6.86 -4.83 -3.45
N GLN A 83 7.08 -4.23 -4.63
CA GLN A 83 8.08 -4.68 -5.60
C GLN A 83 9.53 -4.50 -5.13
N HIS A 84 9.79 -3.52 -4.27
CA HIS A 84 11.13 -3.16 -3.79
C HIS A 84 11.42 -3.76 -2.43
N ILE A 85 10.41 -3.93 -1.57
CA ILE A 85 10.50 -4.61 -0.29
C ILE A 85 11.18 -5.96 -0.50
N ALA A 86 12.08 -6.29 0.43
CA ALA A 86 12.90 -7.48 0.37
C ALA A 86 12.07 -8.70 -0.06
N PRO A 87 12.53 -9.49 -1.06
CA PRO A 87 11.80 -10.64 -1.60
C PRO A 87 11.49 -11.72 -0.55
N SER A 88 12.07 -11.58 0.65
CA SER A 88 11.85 -12.41 1.83
C SER A 88 10.61 -12.05 2.66
N VAL A 89 10.00 -10.87 2.46
CA VAL A 89 8.81 -10.47 3.22
C VAL A 89 7.61 -11.34 2.86
N LYS A 90 7.03 -11.95 3.89
CA LYS A 90 5.89 -12.86 3.82
C LYS A 90 4.63 -12.25 4.40
N SER A 91 4.75 -11.27 5.28
CA SER A 91 3.62 -10.60 5.92
C SER A 91 3.81 -9.09 5.85
N LEU A 92 2.83 -8.40 5.28
CA LEU A 92 2.78 -6.95 5.20
C LEU A 92 1.51 -6.47 5.90
N THR A 93 1.67 -5.60 6.88
CA THR A 93 0.57 -4.90 7.55
C THR A 93 0.75 -3.41 7.33
N LEU A 94 -0.29 -2.78 6.80
CA LEU A 94 -0.33 -1.34 6.55
C LEU A 94 -1.58 -0.79 7.24
N GLU A 95 -1.38 0.18 8.11
CA GLU A 95 -2.43 0.76 8.93
C GLU A 95 -2.41 2.28 8.83
N HIS A 96 -3.58 2.90 8.75
CA HIS A 96 -3.77 4.35 8.72
C HIS A 96 -3.03 5.06 7.57
N ILE A 97 -2.84 4.40 6.42
CA ILE A 97 -2.14 5.00 5.29
C ILE A 97 -3.08 5.95 4.54
N GLY A 98 -3.01 7.22 4.91
CA GLY A 98 -3.60 8.37 4.23
C GLY A 98 -2.51 9.27 3.66
N VAL A 99 -2.13 9.08 2.40
CA VAL A 99 -1.22 10.00 1.68
C VAL A 99 -2.07 11.03 0.93
N SER A 100 -2.01 12.30 1.34
CA SER A 100 -2.64 13.39 0.62
C SER A 100 -2.09 13.44 -0.83
N PRO A 101 -2.93 13.43 -1.87
CA PRO A 101 -2.50 13.48 -3.26
C PRO A 101 -2.02 14.87 -3.71
N THR A 102 -1.75 15.78 -2.78
CA THR A 102 -1.25 17.12 -3.06
C THR A 102 0.14 17.13 -3.72
N HIS A 103 0.87 16.01 -3.74
CA HIS A 103 2.10 15.87 -4.53
C HIS A 103 2.24 14.48 -5.19
N PRO A 104 1.67 14.24 -6.39
CA PRO A 104 2.01 13.06 -7.20
C PRO A 104 3.52 12.98 -7.49
N SER A 105 4.24 14.10 -7.43
CA SER A 105 5.68 14.23 -7.65
C SER A 105 6.55 13.58 -6.56
N ALA A 106 6.05 13.37 -5.34
CA ALA A 106 6.86 12.82 -4.24
C ALA A 106 7.13 11.30 -4.41
N LEU A 107 6.32 10.63 -5.22
CA LEU A 107 6.32 9.17 -5.38
C LEU A 107 6.61 8.70 -6.81
N GLU A 108 6.93 9.61 -7.74
CA GLU A 108 7.63 9.23 -8.98
C GLU A 108 9.03 8.73 -8.59
N LEU A 109 9.12 7.42 -8.34
CA LEU A 109 10.37 6.72 -8.52
C LEU A 109 10.75 6.90 -9.99
N PRO A 110 12.00 7.22 -10.33
CA PRO A 110 12.42 7.23 -11.72
C PRO A 110 12.10 5.83 -12.29
N TYR A 111 11.06 5.78 -13.12
CA TYR A 111 10.65 4.63 -13.92
C TYR A 111 11.70 4.44 -15.02
N THR A 112 12.96 4.23 -14.63
CA THR A 112 14.00 3.82 -15.57
C THR A 112 13.91 2.30 -15.68
N ASP A 113 13.18 1.87 -16.70
CA ASP A 113 13.56 0.72 -17.52
C ASP A 113 13.78 -0.59 -16.75
N MET A 114 12.84 -0.92 -15.86
CA MET A 114 12.84 -2.19 -15.16
C MET A 114 11.97 -3.21 -15.90
N HIS A 115 12.51 -3.75 -16.99
CA HIS A 115 12.26 -5.11 -17.45
C HIS A 115 12.71 -6.17 -16.40
N ARG A 116 12.55 -5.89 -15.09
CA ARG A 116 12.68 -6.94 -14.07
C ARG A 116 11.49 -7.84 -14.26
N GLU A 117 11.76 -9.09 -14.63
CA GLU A 117 10.86 -10.22 -14.42
C GLU A 117 10.06 -9.94 -13.15
N ARG A 118 8.72 -9.85 -13.28
CA ARG A 118 7.80 -9.70 -12.15
C ARG A 118 8.06 -10.86 -11.20
N GLN A 119 9.04 -10.72 -10.31
CA GLN A 119 9.34 -11.72 -9.31
C GLN A 119 8.12 -11.76 -8.43
N ALA A 120 7.39 -12.87 -8.55
CA ALA A 120 6.21 -13.12 -7.74
C ALA A 120 6.58 -12.93 -6.28
N LEU A 121 5.96 -11.94 -5.64
CA LEU A 121 6.28 -11.61 -4.28
C LEU A 121 6.05 -12.83 -3.39
N ALA A 122 6.96 -13.05 -2.43
CA ALA A 122 6.83 -14.16 -1.48
C ALA A 122 5.73 -13.91 -0.43
N LEU A 123 4.98 -12.81 -0.59
CA LEU A 123 3.92 -12.36 0.28
C LEU A 123 2.86 -13.43 0.45
N ARG A 124 2.56 -13.74 1.70
CA ARG A 124 1.56 -14.72 2.13
C ARG A 124 0.40 -14.06 2.86
N SER A 125 0.61 -12.87 3.44
CA SER A 125 -0.41 -12.15 4.17
C SER A 125 -0.33 -10.66 3.90
N ILE A 126 -1.47 -10.07 3.57
CA ILE A 126 -1.67 -8.61 3.53
C ILE A 126 -2.76 -8.25 4.53
N SER A 127 -2.50 -7.24 5.36
CA SER A 127 -3.52 -6.59 6.16
C SER A 127 -3.48 -5.09 5.90
N LEU A 128 -4.58 -4.53 5.40
CA LEU A 128 -4.75 -3.10 5.17
C LEU A 128 -5.88 -2.63 6.09
N SER A 129 -5.60 -1.72 7.01
CA SER A 129 -6.59 -1.13 7.91
C SER A 129 -6.62 0.39 7.83
N HIS A 130 -7.83 0.97 7.83
CA HIS A 130 -8.01 2.43 7.83
C HIS A 130 -7.29 3.13 6.67
N CYS A 131 -7.37 2.55 5.47
CA CYS A 131 -6.74 3.08 4.27
C CYS A 131 -7.80 3.50 3.24
N SER A 132 -7.49 4.53 2.44
CA SER A 132 -8.21 4.79 1.20
C SER A 132 -7.44 4.14 0.04
N LEU A 133 -8.09 3.26 -0.71
CA LEU A 133 -7.44 2.39 -1.67
C LEU A 133 -8.07 2.56 -3.05
N ASP A 134 -7.22 2.72 -4.07
CA ASP A 134 -7.63 2.52 -5.46
C ASP A 134 -7.80 1.03 -5.74
N VAL A 135 -9.01 0.63 -6.14
CA VAL A 135 -9.37 -0.76 -6.44
C VAL A 135 -8.48 -1.35 -7.53
N ASP A 136 -8.11 -0.55 -8.53
CA ASP A 136 -7.34 -1.02 -9.68
C ASP A 136 -5.92 -1.40 -9.26
N ALA A 137 -5.30 -0.53 -8.46
CA ALA A 137 -3.98 -0.79 -7.90
C ALA A 137 -4.00 -1.92 -6.84
N LEU A 138 -5.11 -2.10 -6.11
CA LEU A 138 -5.27 -3.24 -5.20
C LEU A 138 -5.33 -4.55 -5.99
N ILE A 139 -6.11 -4.59 -7.07
CA ILE A 139 -6.20 -5.76 -7.95
C ILE A 139 -4.82 -6.09 -8.54
N GLU A 140 -4.07 -5.08 -9.01
CA GLU A 140 -2.71 -5.30 -9.52
C GLU A 140 -1.78 -5.88 -8.45
N LEU A 141 -1.86 -5.37 -7.21
CA LEU A 141 -1.09 -5.92 -6.09
C LEU A 141 -1.44 -7.39 -5.82
N LEU A 142 -2.73 -7.74 -5.83
CA LEU A 142 -3.17 -9.13 -5.63
C LEU A 142 -2.63 -10.05 -6.74
N GLN A 143 -2.67 -9.60 -7.99
CA GLN A 143 -2.16 -10.35 -9.14
C GLN A 143 -0.64 -10.58 -9.10
N THR A 144 0.12 -9.67 -8.48
CA THR A 144 1.58 -9.81 -8.30
C THR A 144 1.96 -10.72 -7.12
N CYS A 145 0.99 -11.12 -6.29
CA CYS A 145 1.17 -11.95 -5.10
C CYS A 145 0.45 -13.32 -5.21
N PRO A 146 0.83 -14.24 -6.11
CA PRO A 146 0.11 -15.51 -6.32
C PRO A 146 0.17 -16.48 -5.12
N LYS A 147 1.10 -16.26 -4.18
CA LYS A 147 1.29 -17.06 -2.96
C LYS A 147 0.50 -16.53 -1.75
N LEU A 148 -0.32 -15.51 -1.95
CA LEU A 148 -1.10 -14.87 -0.90
C LEU A 148 -2.12 -15.86 -0.32
N LYS A 149 -2.09 -16.02 1.01
CA LYS A 149 -2.94 -16.94 1.77
C LYS A 149 -3.97 -16.22 2.62
N SER A 150 -3.65 -15.00 3.05
CA SER A 150 -4.50 -14.19 3.91
C SER A 150 -4.60 -12.77 3.37
N VAL A 151 -5.82 -12.28 3.22
CA VAL A 151 -6.12 -10.88 2.95
C VAL A 151 -7.07 -10.37 4.02
N SER A 152 -6.70 -9.28 4.66
CA SER A 152 -7.57 -8.54 5.58
C SER A 152 -7.67 -7.10 5.10
N LEU A 153 -8.88 -6.67 4.76
CA LEU A 153 -9.20 -5.28 4.46
C LEU A 153 -10.18 -4.82 5.53
N SER A 154 -9.78 -3.87 6.39
CA SER A 154 -10.59 -3.41 7.50
C SER A 154 -10.74 -1.89 7.49
N ASN A 155 -11.97 -1.38 7.53
CA ASN A 155 -12.26 0.04 7.44
C ASN A 155 -11.56 0.70 6.25
N VAL A 156 -11.67 0.05 5.09
CA VAL A 156 -11.06 0.50 3.84
C VAL A 156 -12.09 1.25 3.01
N HIS A 157 -11.72 2.45 2.56
CA HIS A 157 -12.51 3.21 1.60
C HIS A 157 -11.99 2.94 0.18
N LEU A 158 -12.79 2.23 -0.62
CA LEU A 158 -12.44 1.90 -2.00
C LEU A 158 -12.84 3.02 -2.95
N THR A 159 -11.92 3.36 -3.84
CA THR A 159 -12.16 4.31 -4.93
C THR A 159 -11.74 3.68 -6.24
N SER A 160 -12.26 4.18 -7.36
CA SER A 160 -11.80 3.77 -8.69
C SER A 160 -11.37 5.00 -9.48
N CYS A 161 -10.23 4.87 -10.16
CA CYS A 161 -9.70 5.90 -11.05
C CYS A 161 -10.24 5.78 -12.49
N VAL A 162 -11.04 4.74 -12.78
CA VAL A 162 -11.66 4.51 -14.10
C VAL A 162 -12.67 5.63 -14.37
N GLY A 163 -12.23 6.71 -15.00
CA GLY A 163 -13.10 7.80 -15.42
C GLY A 163 -12.43 9.16 -15.68
N GLN A 164 -11.15 9.35 -15.36
CA GLN A 164 -10.53 10.68 -15.49
C GLN A 164 -9.61 10.88 -16.72
N ARG A 165 -9.31 9.87 -17.52
CA ARG A 165 -8.32 10.00 -18.60
C ARG A 165 -8.84 10.40 -19.99
N GLU A 166 -10.14 10.47 -20.21
CA GLU A 166 -10.67 10.89 -21.52
C GLU A 166 -11.01 12.38 -21.55
N ARG A 167 -9.98 13.19 -21.75
CA ARG A 167 -10.14 14.52 -22.36
C ARG A 167 -10.39 14.33 -23.86
N GLY A 168 -11.66 14.31 -24.25
CA GLY A 168 -12.06 14.54 -25.64
C GLY A 168 -12.93 13.43 -26.23
N GLY A 169 -14.24 13.50 -25.99
CA GLY A 169 -15.20 12.63 -26.64
C GLY A 169 -16.46 12.47 -25.80
N GLU A 170 -17.49 13.26 -26.09
CA GLU A 170 -18.81 13.10 -25.48
C GLU A 170 -19.39 11.71 -25.78
N ARG A 171 -19.63 10.90 -24.74
CA ARG A 171 -20.93 10.32 -24.36
C ARG A 171 -20.73 9.05 -23.53
N GLY A 172 -21.30 9.05 -22.33
CA GLY A 172 -21.47 7.86 -21.49
C GLY A 172 -20.39 7.67 -20.42
N ARG A 173 -20.26 8.61 -19.47
CA ARG A 173 -19.55 8.31 -18.21
C ARG A 173 -20.43 7.38 -17.38
N GLU A 174 -20.30 6.09 -17.62
CA GLU A 174 -20.73 5.07 -16.67
C GLU A 174 -19.86 5.28 -15.42
N ARG A 175 -20.41 5.95 -14.41
CA ARG A 175 -19.78 6.00 -13.09
C ARG A 175 -19.84 4.58 -12.58
N ASP A 176 -18.68 3.96 -12.37
CA ASP A 176 -18.61 2.69 -11.64
C ASP A 176 -19.37 2.89 -10.33
N THR A 177 -20.50 2.19 -10.22
CA THR A 177 -21.28 2.18 -8.99
C THR A 177 -20.46 1.42 -7.94
N VAL A 178 -20.62 1.74 -6.65
CA VAL A 178 -19.94 1.01 -5.55
C VAL A 178 -20.04 -0.52 -5.71
N PRO A 179 -21.20 -1.10 -6.09
CA PRO A 179 -21.31 -2.54 -6.35
C PRO A 179 -20.40 -3.07 -7.47
N ALA A 180 -20.12 -2.26 -8.50
CA ALA A 180 -19.21 -2.65 -9.59
C ALA A 180 -17.76 -2.73 -9.09
N ILE A 181 -17.34 -1.76 -8.27
CA ILE A 181 -16.00 -1.72 -7.65
C ILE A 181 -15.80 -2.94 -6.74
N GLU A 182 -16.76 -3.20 -5.86
CA GLU A 182 -16.73 -4.37 -4.97
C GLU A 182 -16.72 -5.69 -5.74
N GLY A 183 -17.55 -5.80 -6.79
CA GLY A 183 -17.61 -7.00 -7.63
C GLY A 183 -16.27 -7.32 -8.30
N ARG A 184 -15.56 -6.30 -8.80
CA ARG A 184 -14.22 -6.46 -9.39
C ARG A 184 -13.19 -6.92 -8.35
N LEU A 185 -13.22 -6.34 -7.15
CA LEU A 185 -12.33 -6.75 -6.07
C LEU A 185 -12.59 -8.20 -5.63
N ILE A 186 -13.86 -8.58 -5.45
CA ILE A 186 -14.26 -9.95 -5.09
C ILE A 186 -13.81 -10.93 -6.16
N ALA A 187 -13.99 -10.61 -7.45
CA ALA A 187 -13.53 -11.45 -8.54
C ALA A 187 -12.01 -11.65 -8.52
N ALA A 188 -11.23 -10.58 -8.26
CA ALA A 188 -9.78 -10.66 -8.14
C ALA A 188 -9.33 -11.51 -6.94
N LEU A 189 -10.01 -11.38 -5.79
CA LEU A 189 -9.74 -12.19 -4.60
C LEU A 189 -10.08 -13.66 -4.83
N ALA A 190 -11.19 -13.96 -5.52
CA ALA A 190 -11.59 -15.32 -5.87
C ALA A 190 -10.62 -15.98 -6.86
N ALA A 191 -9.91 -15.19 -7.68
CA ALA A 191 -8.90 -15.68 -8.60
C ALA A 191 -7.57 -16.05 -7.94
N LEU A 192 -7.38 -15.79 -6.63
CA LEU A 192 -6.15 -16.12 -5.92
C LEU A 192 -6.11 -17.61 -5.53
N PRO A 193 -5.25 -18.44 -6.14
CA PRO A 193 -5.28 -19.89 -5.98
C PRO A 193 -4.86 -20.35 -4.57
N SER A 194 -4.12 -19.51 -3.84
CA SER A 194 -3.57 -19.85 -2.53
C SER A 194 -4.37 -19.26 -1.36
N LEU A 195 -5.42 -18.47 -1.63
CA LEU A 195 -6.15 -17.73 -0.60
C LEU A 195 -6.95 -18.70 0.28
N ARG A 196 -6.79 -18.56 1.59
CA ARG A 196 -7.46 -19.41 2.60
C ARG A 196 -8.21 -18.60 3.64
N SER A 197 -7.80 -17.36 3.86
CA SER A 197 -8.40 -16.45 4.83
C SER A 197 -8.71 -15.13 4.14
N LEU A 198 -9.96 -14.69 4.27
CA LEU A 198 -10.43 -13.43 3.72
C LEU A 198 -11.27 -12.72 4.78
N SER A 199 -10.89 -11.50 5.10
CA SER A 199 -11.66 -10.59 5.95
C SER A 199 -11.89 -9.30 5.18
N LEU A 200 -13.16 -8.92 5.02
CA LEU A 200 -13.58 -7.73 4.31
C LEU A 200 -14.51 -6.91 5.20
N SER A 201 -14.06 -5.73 5.60
CA SER A 201 -14.87 -4.70 6.25
C SER A 201 -14.63 -3.41 5.47
N LEU A 202 -15.44 -3.20 4.43
CA LEU A 202 -15.36 -2.04 3.56
C LEU A 202 -16.29 -0.94 4.09
N THR A 203 -15.89 0.31 3.92
CA THR A 203 -16.70 1.49 4.24
C THR A 203 -17.07 2.20 2.96
N SER A 204 -18.38 2.32 2.73
CA SER A 204 -18.98 3.03 1.60
C SER A 204 -18.81 4.54 1.71
#